data_AF-X1C017-F1
#
_entry.id   AF-X1C017-F1
#
_cell.length_a   1.000
_cell.length_b   1.000
_cell.length_c   1.000
_cell.angle_alpha   90.00
_cell.angle_beta   90.00
_cell.angle_gamma   90.00
#
_symmetry.space_group_name_H-M   'P 1'
#
loop_
_entity.id
_entity.type
_entity.pdbx_description
1 polymer ?
#
loop_
_entity_poly.entity_id
_entity_poly.type
_entity_poly.pdbx_seq_one_letter_code
_entity_poly.pdbx_strand_id
1 'polypeptide(L)'
;MLKLDPSGIAEAPFVPVLTDGLIVSAGDVGLQLNPEALFYIMPVKSGYIGGDLLSVVITSGVAEQKDEIILGLDLGTNGEIFLGNSKRLLTCSAAAGPALEGARITYGMIAAAGAIEAVYFEEGSLHYQVIGNIKPKGICGSGLVELIAVLLELGIIDAEGLINPPQLEVAENLGTRVIGDESGVNN
;
A
#
# COMPACT_ATOMS: atom_id res chain seq x y z
N MET A 1 12.29 -8.03 -15.35
CA MET A 1 12.27 -9.51 -15.46
C MET A 1 12.48 -9.98 -16.88
N LEU A 2 11.56 -9.71 -17.82
CA LEU A 2 11.62 -10.23 -19.20
C LEU A 2 12.64 -9.57 -20.15
N LYS A 3 13.40 -8.57 -19.69
CA LYS A 3 14.31 -7.75 -20.52
C LYS A 3 13.64 -7.10 -21.75
N LEU A 4 12.33 -6.87 -21.68
CA LEU A 4 11.59 -6.08 -22.66
C LEU A 4 11.82 -4.59 -22.38
N ASP A 5 11.78 -3.78 -23.44
CA ASP A 5 11.89 -2.33 -23.33
C ASP A 5 10.61 -1.74 -22.70
N PRO A 6 10.70 -1.06 -21.54
CA PRO A 6 9.54 -0.44 -20.90
C PRO A 6 9.19 0.95 -21.45
N SER A 7 9.93 1.49 -22.43
CA SER A 7 9.71 2.86 -22.93
C SER A 7 8.26 3.15 -23.35
N GLY A 8 7.61 2.17 -23.99
CA GLY A 8 6.24 2.31 -24.49
C GLY A 8 5.17 2.55 -23.42
N ILE A 9 5.40 2.14 -22.16
CA ILE A 9 4.48 2.39 -21.04
C ILE A 9 4.77 3.69 -20.29
N ALA A 10 5.92 4.32 -20.54
CA ALA A 10 6.32 5.57 -19.88
C ALA A 10 5.76 6.81 -20.58
N GLU A 11 5.52 6.72 -21.90
CA GLU A 11 5.07 7.84 -22.72
C GLU A 11 3.71 7.55 -23.37
N ALA A 12 2.92 8.61 -23.56
CA ALA A 12 1.64 8.50 -24.25
C ALA A 12 1.86 7.92 -25.67
N PRO A 13 1.07 6.91 -26.10
CA PRO A 13 -0.22 6.50 -25.55
C PRO A 13 -0.18 5.34 -24.54
N PHE A 14 0.94 5.11 -23.85
CA PHE A 14 1.12 4.15 -22.73
C PHE A 14 0.86 2.69 -23.14
N VAL A 15 1.52 2.25 -24.22
CA VAL A 15 1.29 0.96 -24.85
C VAL A 15 2.34 -0.06 -24.39
N PRO A 16 1.92 -1.16 -23.74
CA PRO A 16 2.84 -2.23 -23.35
C PRO A 16 3.30 -3.06 -24.55
N VAL A 17 4.50 -3.62 -24.46
CA VAL A 17 5.07 -4.50 -25.49
C VAL A 17 4.28 -5.80 -25.63
N LEU A 18 3.78 -6.33 -24.53
CA LEU A 18 2.98 -7.55 -24.46
C LEU A 18 1.80 -7.32 -23.50
N THR A 19 0.64 -7.88 -23.85
CA THR A 19 -0.55 -7.89 -22.99
C THR A 19 -1.00 -9.29 -22.60
N ASP A 20 -0.72 -10.29 -23.45
CA ASP A 20 -1.11 -11.66 -23.18
C ASP A 20 -0.18 -12.34 -22.18
N GLY A 21 -0.71 -13.37 -21.51
CA GLY A 21 0.08 -14.21 -20.62
C GLY A 21 1.16 -14.96 -21.40
N LEU A 22 2.33 -15.15 -20.77
CA LEU A 22 3.49 -15.76 -21.41
C LEU A 22 4.02 -16.90 -20.54
N ILE A 23 4.36 -18.03 -21.19
CA ILE A 23 5.09 -19.13 -20.54
C ILE A 23 6.54 -19.07 -21.03
N VAL A 24 7.48 -19.03 -20.11
CA VAL A 24 8.93 -19.06 -20.37
C VAL A 24 9.59 -20.11 -19.49
N SER A 25 10.82 -20.55 -19.83
CA SER A 25 11.59 -21.35 -18.88
C SER A 25 12.24 -20.46 -17.82
N ALA A 26 12.45 -20.98 -16.61
CA ALA A 26 13.16 -20.26 -15.55
C ALA A 26 14.60 -19.89 -15.98
N GLY A 27 15.24 -20.73 -16.80
CA GLY A 27 16.56 -20.48 -17.38
C GLY A 27 16.57 -19.24 -18.29
N ASP A 28 15.54 -19.04 -19.12
CA ASP A 28 15.46 -17.91 -20.06
C ASP A 28 15.38 -16.55 -19.35
N VAL A 29 14.71 -16.51 -18.19
CA VAL A 29 14.52 -15.28 -17.40
C VAL A 29 15.53 -15.12 -16.27
N GLY A 30 16.47 -16.05 -16.12
CA GLY A 30 17.54 -15.98 -15.12
C GLY A 30 17.08 -16.18 -13.68
N LEU A 31 15.98 -16.91 -13.46
CA LEU A 31 15.52 -17.28 -12.12
C LEU A 31 16.37 -18.44 -11.57
N GLN A 32 16.74 -18.37 -10.29
CA GLN A 32 17.53 -19.41 -9.61
C GLN A 32 16.65 -20.58 -9.17
N LEU A 33 16.10 -21.29 -10.16
CA LEU A 33 15.25 -22.48 -10.01
C LEU A 33 15.79 -23.60 -10.91
N ASN A 34 15.06 -24.73 -11.03
CA ASN A 34 15.34 -25.69 -12.10
C ASN A 34 15.23 -24.97 -13.47
N PRO A 35 16.27 -24.99 -14.33
CA PRO A 35 16.25 -24.26 -15.60
C PRO A 35 15.06 -24.60 -16.50
N GLU A 36 14.59 -25.85 -16.46
CA GLU A 36 13.46 -26.35 -17.26
C GLU A 36 12.10 -26.08 -16.60
N ALA A 37 12.06 -25.48 -15.41
CA ALA A 37 10.80 -25.11 -14.77
C ALA A 37 10.07 -24.08 -15.63
N LEU A 38 8.80 -24.33 -15.90
CA LEU A 38 7.95 -23.39 -16.62
C LEU A 38 7.52 -22.28 -15.66
N PHE A 39 7.72 -21.04 -16.09
CA PHE A 39 7.32 -19.84 -15.41
C PHE A 39 6.21 -19.16 -16.21
N TYR A 40 5.02 -19.09 -15.62
CA TYR A 40 3.88 -18.41 -16.20
C TYR A 40 3.83 -16.96 -15.72
N ILE A 41 3.73 -16.04 -16.66
CA ILE A 41 3.65 -14.60 -16.43
C ILE A 41 2.21 -14.21 -16.69
N MET A 42 1.58 -13.62 -15.68
CA MET A 42 0.21 -13.12 -15.77
C MET A 42 0.09 -12.09 -16.90
N PRO A 43 -1.04 -12.08 -17.65
CA PRO A 43 -1.32 -11.05 -18.63
C PRO A 43 -1.35 -9.66 -17.98
N VAL A 44 -1.25 -8.62 -18.79
CA VAL A 44 -1.47 -7.23 -18.38
C VAL A 44 -2.54 -6.60 -19.25
N LYS A 45 -3.42 -5.79 -18.66
CA LYS A 45 -4.54 -5.20 -19.40
C LYS A 45 -4.17 -3.90 -20.10
N SER A 46 -3.25 -3.13 -19.52
CA SER A 46 -2.73 -1.86 -20.05
C SER A 46 -1.37 -1.53 -19.41
N GLY A 47 -0.76 -0.39 -19.74
CA GLY A 47 0.51 0.03 -19.14
C GLY A 47 0.50 0.20 -17.62
N TYR A 48 -0.68 0.39 -17.01
CA TYR A 48 -0.85 0.61 -15.56
C TYR A 48 -1.80 -0.40 -14.89
N ILE A 49 -2.28 -1.40 -15.64
CA ILE A 49 -3.11 -2.47 -15.08
C ILE A 49 -2.38 -3.78 -15.32
N GLY A 50 -1.62 -4.18 -14.29
CA GLY A 50 -0.70 -5.31 -14.33
C GLY A 50 -1.36 -6.65 -13.97
N GLY A 51 -0.52 -7.67 -13.92
CA GLY A 51 -0.91 -9.02 -13.53
C GLY A 51 -1.22 -9.14 -12.03
N ASP A 52 -0.75 -8.21 -11.21
CA ASP A 52 -1.11 -8.02 -9.80
C ASP A 52 -2.60 -7.75 -9.63
N LEU A 53 -3.14 -6.68 -10.26
CA LEU A 53 -4.57 -6.38 -10.17
C LEU A 53 -5.42 -7.50 -10.77
N LEU A 54 -4.98 -8.12 -11.87
CA LEU A 54 -5.67 -9.28 -12.43
C LEU A 54 -5.68 -10.48 -11.48
N SER A 55 -4.61 -10.68 -10.71
CA SER A 55 -4.57 -11.70 -9.66
C SER A 55 -5.54 -11.37 -8.53
N VAL A 56 -5.68 -10.10 -8.13
CA VAL A 56 -6.71 -9.68 -7.16
C VAL A 56 -8.11 -9.96 -7.70
N VAL A 57 -8.39 -9.63 -8.96
CA VAL A 57 -9.69 -9.92 -9.62
C VAL A 57 -10.02 -11.41 -9.62
N ILE A 58 -9.04 -12.27 -9.93
CA ILE A 58 -9.25 -13.72 -9.95
C ILE A 58 -9.47 -14.25 -8.53
N THR A 59 -8.62 -13.85 -7.58
CA THR A 59 -8.66 -14.35 -6.20
C THR A 59 -9.86 -13.83 -5.42
N SER A 60 -10.40 -12.65 -5.76
CA SER A 60 -11.57 -12.08 -5.10
C SER A 60 -12.89 -12.76 -5.49
N GLY A 61 -12.91 -13.57 -6.54
CA GLY A 61 -14.12 -14.22 -7.03
C GLY A 61 -15.15 -13.25 -7.63
N VAL A 62 -14.72 -12.06 -8.11
CA VAL A 62 -15.65 -11.04 -8.64
C VAL A 62 -16.26 -11.46 -9.98
N ALA A 63 -15.53 -12.26 -10.76
CA ALA A 63 -15.99 -12.77 -12.05
C ALA A 63 -17.14 -13.78 -11.90
N GLU A 64 -17.33 -14.36 -10.71
CA GLU A 64 -18.40 -15.31 -10.38
C GLU A 64 -19.66 -14.60 -9.88
N GLN A 65 -19.57 -13.33 -9.48
CA GLN A 65 -20.71 -12.57 -8.94
C GLN A 65 -21.65 -12.10 -10.05
N LYS A 66 -22.95 -12.39 -9.92
CA LYS A 66 -23.96 -12.02 -10.93
C LYS A 66 -24.72 -10.74 -10.61
N ASP A 67 -25.05 -10.56 -9.34
CA ASP A 67 -26.00 -9.53 -8.88
C ASP A 67 -25.35 -8.49 -7.97
N GLU A 68 -24.24 -8.86 -7.30
CA GLU A 68 -23.47 -7.94 -6.47
C GLU A 68 -22.43 -7.20 -7.31
N ILE A 69 -22.11 -5.97 -6.90
CA ILE A 69 -20.99 -5.19 -7.44
C ILE A 69 -19.90 -5.18 -6.37
N ILE A 70 -18.69 -5.56 -6.74
CA ILE A 70 -17.52 -5.54 -5.86
C ILE A 70 -16.63 -4.37 -6.26
N LEU A 71 -16.20 -3.60 -5.25
CA LEU A 71 -15.10 -2.65 -5.34
C LEU A 71 -13.86 -3.32 -4.74
N GLY A 72 -12.83 -3.53 -5.55
CA GLY A 72 -11.52 -3.99 -5.11
C GLY A 72 -10.52 -2.85 -5.14
N LEU A 73 -9.67 -2.79 -4.11
CA LEU A 73 -8.60 -1.82 -3.96
C LEU A 73 -7.31 -2.56 -3.70
N ASP A 74 -6.32 -2.37 -4.56
CA ASP A 74 -4.94 -2.75 -4.34
C ASP A 74 -4.15 -1.46 -4.06
N LEU A 75 -3.66 -1.33 -2.84
CA LEU A 75 -3.06 -0.09 -2.34
C LEU A 75 -1.57 -0.31 -2.09
N GLY A 76 -0.77 0.01 -3.09
CA GLY A 76 0.68 0.08 -3.00
C GLY A 76 1.20 1.45 -3.41
N THR A 77 2.37 1.47 -4.04
CA THR A 77 2.95 2.66 -4.67
C THR A 77 1.98 3.30 -5.66
N ASN A 78 1.20 2.47 -6.35
CA ASN A 78 0.02 2.87 -7.09
C ASN A 78 -1.23 2.38 -6.35
N GLY A 79 -2.35 3.06 -6.58
CA GLY A 79 -3.67 2.61 -6.17
C GLY A 79 -4.40 2.04 -7.38
N GLU A 80 -4.34 0.72 -7.55
CA GLU A 80 -5.12 0.01 -8.54
C GLU A 80 -6.52 -0.33 -8.00
N ILE A 81 -7.53 -0.11 -8.84
CA ILE A 81 -8.93 -0.23 -8.45
C ILE A 81 -9.65 -1.06 -9.50
N PHE A 82 -10.53 -1.95 -9.06
CA PHE A 82 -11.56 -2.52 -9.92
C PHE A 82 -12.96 -2.31 -9.34
N LEU A 83 -13.96 -2.16 -10.21
CA LEU A 83 -15.36 -2.08 -9.84
C LEU A 83 -16.20 -2.89 -10.81
N GLY A 84 -16.99 -3.84 -10.30
CA GLY A 84 -17.94 -4.56 -11.14
C GLY A 84 -18.24 -5.98 -10.69
N ASN A 85 -18.56 -6.83 -11.66
CA ASN A 85 -18.97 -8.22 -11.48
C ASN A 85 -18.85 -9.02 -12.81
N SER A 86 -19.42 -10.23 -12.87
CA SER A 86 -19.40 -11.12 -14.04
C SER A 86 -19.90 -10.48 -15.35
N LYS A 87 -20.76 -9.45 -15.29
CA LYS A 87 -21.32 -8.78 -16.47
C LYS A 87 -20.38 -7.72 -17.03
N ARG A 88 -19.67 -7.01 -16.15
CA ARG A 88 -18.76 -5.92 -16.52
C ARG A 88 -17.81 -5.63 -15.36
N LEU A 89 -16.53 -5.44 -15.71
CA LEU A 89 -15.48 -4.99 -14.79
C LEU A 89 -14.85 -3.70 -15.33
N LEU A 90 -14.79 -2.69 -14.49
CA LEU A 90 -14.06 -1.45 -14.73
C LEU A 90 -12.75 -1.48 -13.94
N THR A 91 -11.69 -0.91 -14.49
CA THR A 91 -10.39 -0.81 -13.82
C THR A 91 -9.82 0.59 -14.01
N CYS A 92 -9.09 1.07 -13.01
CA CYS A 92 -8.24 2.25 -13.12
C CYS A 92 -7.03 2.10 -12.20
N SER A 93 -6.03 2.94 -12.44
CA SER A 93 -4.85 3.07 -11.58
C SER A 93 -4.65 4.55 -11.30
N ALA A 94 -4.25 4.88 -10.08
CA ALA A 94 -3.94 6.22 -9.64
C ALA A 94 -2.59 6.24 -8.94
N ALA A 95 -1.83 7.33 -9.09
CA ALA A 95 -0.63 7.52 -8.30
C ALA A 95 -1.02 7.73 -6.82
N ALA A 96 -0.63 6.82 -5.94
CA ALA A 96 -0.89 6.89 -4.50
C ALA A 96 0.37 7.32 -3.72
N GLY A 97 1.53 6.81 -4.14
CA GLY A 97 2.80 6.96 -3.45
C GLY A 97 3.01 5.86 -2.39
N PRO A 98 4.26 5.55 -2.05
CA PRO A 98 4.59 4.33 -1.30
C PRO A 98 4.49 4.50 0.23
N ALA A 99 3.66 5.44 0.71
CA ALA A 99 3.56 5.75 2.13
C ALA A 99 3.06 4.55 2.96
N LEU A 100 2.06 3.81 2.45
CA LEU A 100 1.53 2.60 3.09
C LEU A 100 2.49 1.41 3.02
N GLU A 101 3.51 1.46 2.15
CA GLU A 101 4.62 0.51 2.15
C GLU A 101 5.70 0.88 3.18
N GLY A 102 5.50 1.98 3.93
CA GLY A 102 6.45 2.55 4.87
C GLY A 102 7.61 3.30 4.21
N ALA A 103 7.59 3.50 2.90
CA ALA A 103 8.64 4.24 2.22
C ALA A 103 8.41 5.76 2.30
N ARG A 104 9.50 6.53 2.31
CA ARG A 104 9.49 8.00 2.46
C ARG A 104 8.86 8.52 3.76
N ILE A 105 8.72 7.66 4.76
CA ILE A 105 8.37 8.02 6.13
C ILE A 105 9.61 7.79 7.01
N THR A 106 9.99 8.77 7.83
CA THR A 106 11.25 8.76 8.60
C THR A 106 11.47 7.47 9.40
N TYR A 107 10.41 6.92 9.97
CA TYR A 107 10.42 5.66 10.71
C TYR A 107 9.50 4.61 10.07
N GLY A 108 9.15 4.77 8.80
CA GLY A 108 8.36 3.79 8.08
C GLY A 108 9.19 2.57 7.69
N MET A 109 8.54 1.41 7.65
CA MET A 109 9.13 0.16 7.17
C MET A 109 8.07 -0.77 6.61
N ILE A 110 8.47 -1.75 5.79
CA ILE A 110 7.58 -2.84 5.37
C ILE A 110 7.11 -3.66 6.58
N ALA A 111 5.96 -4.31 6.45
CA ALA A 111 5.43 -5.22 7.47
C ALA A 111 6.37 -6.44 7.64
N ALA A 112 7.20 -6.38 8.68
CA ALA A 112 8.20 -7.39 9.02
C ALA A 112 8.47 -7.36 10.52
N ALA A 113 9.20 -8.35 11.03
CA ALA A 113 9.52 -8.45 12.46
C ALA A 113 10.14 -7.16 13.01
N GLY A 114 9.48 -6.57 14.01
CA GLY A 114 9.83 -5.27 14.60
C GLY A 114 9.04 -4.08 14.06
N ALA A 115 8.17 -4.26 13.06
CA ALA A 115 7.24 -3.21 12.64
C ALA A 115 6.09 -3.06 13.64
N ILE A 116 5.77 -1.82 14.00
CA ILE A 116 4.53 -1.48 14.68
C ILE A 116 3.39 -1.64 13.67
N GLU A 117 2.50 -2.60 13.92
CA GLU A 117 1.41 -2.96 13.01
C GLU A 117 0.03 -2.47 13.47
N ALA A 118 -0.09 -2.15 14.77
CA ALA A 118 -1.31 -1.60 15.34
C ALA A 118 -0.98 -0.53 16.37
N VAL A 119 -1.82 0.50 16.46
CA VAL A 119 -1.72 1.63 17.38
C VAL A 119 -3.13 2.00 17.85
N TYR A 120 -3.34 2.09 19.16
CA TYR A 120 -4.64 2.46 19.71
C TYR A 120 -4.48 3.24 21.01
N PHE A 121 -5.54 3.96 21.38
CA PHE A 121 -5.56 4.77 22.60
C PHE A 121 -6.58 4.19 23.59
N GLU A 122 -6.11 3.84 24.78
CA GLU A 122 -6.92 3.22 25.82
C GLU A 122 -6.43 3.65 27.21
N GLU A 123 -7.38 3.88 28.13
CA GLU A 123 -7.11 4.28 29.52
C GLU A 123 -6.17 5.50 29.66
N GLY A 124 -6.29 6.47 28.75
CA GLY A 124 -5.47 7.68 28.78
C GLY A 124 -4.05 7.50 28.25
N SER A 125 -3.75 6.38 27.60
CA SER A 125 -2.40 6.03 27.13
C SER A 125 -2.39 5.45 25.72
N LEU A 126 -1.30 5.70 24.99
CA LEU A 126 -1.07 5.16 23.66
C LEU A 126 -0.43 3.78 23.77
N HIS A 127 -1.05 2.79 23.14
CA HIS A 127 -0.58 1.42 23.04
C HIS A 127 -0.26 1.08 21.60
N TYR A 128 0.59 0.06 21.41
CA TYR A 128 0.94 -0.44 20.09
C TYR A 128 1.30 -1.92 20.12
N GLN A 129 1.13 -2.59 18.98
CA GLN A 129 1.52 -3.98 18.77
C GLN A 129 2.64 -4.07 17.74
N VAL A 130 3.57 -5.01 17.95
CA VAL A 130 4.76 -5.16 17.11
C VAL A 130 4.81 -6.57 16.56
N ILE A 131 5.00 -6.70 15.25
CA ILE A 131 5.17 -7.99 14.57
C ILE A 131 6.33 -8.75 15.22
N GLY A 132 6.02 -9.92 15.79
CA GLY A 132 6.99 -10.79 16.45
C GLY A 132 7.29 -10.44 17.92
N ASN A 133 6.60 -9.47 18.52
CA ASN A 133 6.75 -9.09 19.93
C ASN A 133 8.20 -8.76 20.34
N ILE A 134 8.93 -8.08 19.46
CA ILE A 134 10.30 -7.62 19.70
C ILE A 134 10.35 -6.10 19.85
N LYS A 135 11.53 -5.56 20.16
CA LYS A 135 11.74 -4.10 20.20
C LYS A 135 11.35 -3.47 18.85
N PRO A 136 10.54 -2.40 18.82
CA PRO A 136 10.11 -1.76 17.57
C PRO A 136 11.30 -1.19 16.82
N LYS A 137 11.26 -1.32 15.49
CA LYS A 137 12.27 -0.85 14.53
C LYS A 137 11.72 0.20 13.56
N GLY A 138 10.40 0.31 13.45
CA GLY A 138 9.69 1.23 12.58
C GLY A 138 8.19 0.95 12.61
N ILE A 139 7.43 1.61 11.73
CA ILE A 139 5.97 1.54 11.63
C ILE A 139 5.61 1.06 10.21
N CYS A 140 4.76 0.05 10.09
CA CYS A 140 4.25 -0.39 8.78
C CYS A 140 2.93 0.27 8.40
N GLY A 141 2.44 0.03 7.19
CA GLY A 141 1.23 0.67 6.65
C GLY A 141 0.02 0.64 7.57
N SER A 142 -0.30 -0.52 8.16
CA SER A 142 -1.41 -0.64 9.12
C SER A 142 -1.19 0.21 10.37
N GLY A 143 0.01 0.18 10.94
CA GLY A 143 0.37 1.01 12.09
C GLY A 143 0.35 2.50 11.78
N LEU A 144 0.70 2.91 10.55
CA LEU A 144 0.59 4.30 10.10
C LEU A 144 -0.88 4.75 10.01
N VAL A 145 -1.74 3.93 9.41
CA VAL A 145 -3.18 4.23 9.30
C VAL A 145 -3.80 4.38 10.69
N GLU A 146 -3.54 3.43 11.59
CA GLU A 146 -4.09 3.47 12.95
C GLU A 146 -3.51 4.64 13.77
N LEU A 147 -2.21 4.92 13.64
CA LEU A 147 -1.61 6.08 14.30
C LEU A 147 -2.29 7.39 13.86
N ILE A 148 -2.45 7.59 12.56
CA ILE A 148 -3.11 8.80 12.03
C ILE A 148 -4.56 8.90 12.52
N ALA A 149 -5.30 7.79 12.54
CA ALA A 149 -6.65 7.75 13.08
C ALA A 149 -6.69 8.18 14.55
N VAL A 150 -5.81 7.63 15.39
CA VAL A 150 -5.69 8.00 16.81
C VAL A 150 -5.32 9.47 16.98
N LEU A 151 -4.37 9.99 16.20
CA LEU A 151 -3.95 11.39 16.28
C LEU A 151 -5.08 12.35 15.89
N LEU A 152 -5.89 11.99 14.89
CA LEU A 152 -7.09 12.74 14.48
C LEU A 152 -8.17 12.71 15.57
N GLU A 153 -8.46 11.54 16.13
CA GLU A 153 -9.47 11.36 17.18
C GLU A 153 -9.12 12.12 18.46
N LEU A 154 -7.84 12.19 18.79
CA LEU A 154 -7.33 12.95 19.93
C LEU A 154 -7.18 14.45 19.63
N GLY A 155 -7.42 14.90 18.40
CA GLY A 155 -7.22 16.29 18.01
C GLY A 155 -5.76 16.75 18.04
N ILE A 156 -4.80 15.82 18.03
CA ILE A 156 -3.36 16.14 17.93
C ILE A 156 -3.04 16.63 16.52
N ILE A 157 -3.71 16.08 15.51
CA ILE A 157 -3.70 16.59 14.14
C ILE A 157 -5.12 16.95 13.71
N ASP A 158 -5.25 17.91 12.80
CA ASP A 158 -6.53 18.24 12.17
C ASP A 158 -6.75 17.44 10.87
N ALA A 159 -7.92 17.64 10.25
CA ALA A 159 -8.31 16.96 9.00
C ALA A 159 -7.45 17.35 7.79
N GLU A 160 -6.66 18.43 7.88
CA GLU A 160 -5.71 18.87 6.86
C GLU A 160 -4.31 18.25 7.08
N GLY A 161 -4.11 17.59 8.22
CA GLY A 161 -2.85 16.96 8.63
C GLY A 161 -1.92 17.90 9.38
N LEU A 162 -2.37 19.09 9.79
CA LEU A 162 -1.59 20.02 10.59
C LEU A 162 -1.54 19.52 12.04
N ILE A 163 -0.36 19.56 12.65
CA ILE A 163 -0.20 19.26 14.07
C ILE A 163 -0.69 20.46 14.86
N ASN A 164 -1.68 20.24 15.73
CA ASN A 164 -2.22 21.28 16.58
C ASN A 164 -1.22 21.67 17.67
N PRO A 165 -1.24 22.95 18.13
CA PRO A 165 -0.50 23.36 19.31
C PRO A 165 -0.87 22.46 20.50
N PRO A 166 0.05 22.20 21.44
CA PRO A 166 -0.23 21.35 22.59
C PRO A 166 -1.45 21.87 23.36
N GLN A 167 -2.57 21.18 23.26
CA GLN A 167 -3.78 21.48 24.02
C GLN A 167 -3.66 20.77 25.36
N LEU A 168 -3.69 21.54 26.46
CA LEU A 168 -3.47 21.07 27.84
C LEU A 168 -4.43 19.95 28.29
N GLU A 169 -5.55 19.72 27.58
CA GLU A 169 -6.58 18.73 27.94
C GLU A 169 -6.48 17.40 27.16
N VAL A 170 -5.72 17.33 26.08
CA VAL A 170 -5.58 16.11 25.29
C VAL A 170 -4.60 15.18 25.99
N ALA A 171 -5.14 14.18 26.69
CA ALA A 171 -4.42 13.08 27.32
C ALA A 171 -3.03 13.52 27.82
N GLU A 172 -2.97 14.24 28.96
CA GLU A 172 -1.88 15.10 29.50
C GLU A 172 -0.41 14.72 29.17
N ASN A 173 -0.11 13.48 28.76
CA ASN A 173 1.20 12.95 28.43
C ASN A 173 1.51 12.73 26.93
N LEU A 174 0.56 12.93 26.00
CA LEU A 174 0.79 12.71 24.56
C LEU A 174 1.16 13.99 23.81
N GLY A 175 0.48 15.11 24.09
CA GLY A 175 0.84 16.41 23.51
C GLY A 175 2.29 16.82 23.82
N THR A 176 2.83 16.37 24.96
CA THR A 176 4.23 16.59 25.36
C THR A 176 5.25 15.74 24.60
N ARG A 177 4.80 14.72 23.86
CA ARG A 177 5.64 13.87 22.99
C ARG A 177 5.73 14.41 21.57
N VAL A 178 4.96 15.45 21.23
CA VAL A 178 5.10 16.17 19.96
C VAL A 178 6.42 16.93 20.00
N ILE A 179 7.39 16.50 19.19
CA ILE A 179 8.68 17.16 19.06
C ILE A 179 8.55 18.16 17.91
N GLY A 180 8.51 19.45 18.24
CA GLY A 180 8.62 20.50 17.23
C GLY A 180 10.07 20.61 16.74
N ASP A 181 10.27 20.54 15.44
CA ASP A 181 11.47 21.09 14.79
C ASP A 181 11.06 22.29 13.91
N GLU A 182 12.03 23.09 13.48
CA GLU A 182 11.78 24.28 12.65
C GLU A 182 11.21 23.97 11.25
N SER A 183 10.96 22.69 10.92
CA SER A 183 10.44 22.25 9.62
C SER A 183 8.96 21.85 9.62
N GLY A 184 8.35 21.71 10.80
CA GLY A 184 6.93 21.41 10.99
C GLY A 184 6.14 22.65 11.37
N VAL A 185 5.35 23.16 10.42
CA VAL A 185 4.58 24.42 10.46
C VAL A 185 3.87 24.65 11.80
N ASN A 186 4.40 25.58 12.60
CA ASN A 186 3.65 26.35 13.59
C ASN A 186 3.55 27.78 13.05
N ASN A 187 2.34 28.23 12.73
CA ASN A 187 2.02 29.66 12.67
C ASN A 187 1.04 29.99 13.79
#